data_AF-A0A6P0VJY3-F1
#
_entry.id   AF-A0A6P0VJY3-F1
#
_cell.length_a   1.000
_cell.length_b   1.000
_cell.length_c   1.000
_cell.angle_alpha   90.00
_cell.angle_beta   90.00
_cell.angle_gamma   90.00
#
_symmetry.space_group_name_H-M   'P 1'
#
loop_
_entity.id
_entity.type
_entity.pdbx_description
1 polymer ?
#
loop_
_entity_poly.entity_id
_entity_poly.type
_entity_poly.pdbx_seq_one_letter_code
_entity_poly.pdbx_strand_id
1 'polypeptide(L)' 'MIASASIAQSKEKITPHQTIPPLENGDRLTLAEFERRYSTMPKLKKAELIEGIVYMASPLRITQHGEPHSSIIT' A
#
# COMPACT_ATOMS: atom_id res chain seq x y z
N MET A 1 -18.00 -41.24 29.78
CA MET A 1 -17.76 -39.90 29.21
C MET A 1 -16.40 -39.92 28.51
N ILE A 2 -16.34 -40.06 27.19
CA ILE A 2 -15.09 -39.93 26.43
C ILE A 2 -15.33 -38.96 25.27
N ALA A 3 -14.84 -37.73 25.43
CA ALA A 3 -14.86 -36.73 24.38
C ALA A 3 -13.66 -36.98 23.45
N SER A 4 -13.92 -37.51 22.25
CA SER A 4 -12.94 -37.49 21.17
C SER A 4 -13.12 -36.20 20.38
N ALA A 5 -12.30 -35.19 20.68
CA ALA A 5 -12.23 -33.99 19.86
C ALA A 5 -11.48 -34.32 18.57
N SER A 6 -12.22 -34.37 17.46
CA SER A 6 -11.68 -34.45 16.11
C SER A 6 -11.04 -33.11 15.76
N ILE A 7 -9.71 -33.06 15.71
CA ILE A 7 -8.97 -31.89 15.26
C ILE A 7 -9.02 -31.91 13.72
N ALA A 8 -9.91 -31.10 13.17
CA ALA A 8 -10.04 -30.91 11.73
C ALA A 8 -8.76 -30.30 11.16
N GLN A 9 -8.27 -30.91 10.09
CA GLN A 9 -7.16 -30.53 9.22
C GLN A 9 -6.81 -29.02 9.22
N SER A 10 -5.62 -28.70 9.69
CA SER A 10 -4.92 -27.45 9.40
C SER A 10 -4.57 -27.41 7.91
N LYS A 11 -5.26 -26.57 7.13
CA LYS A 11 -4.89 -26.25 5.75
C LYS A 11 -3.50 -25.60 5.72
N GLU A 12 -2.46 -26.39 5.50
CA GLU A 12 -1.19 -25.89 4.99
C GLU A 12 -1.41 -25.35 3.58
N LYS A 13 -1.68 -24.05 3.48
CA LYS A 13 -1.59 -23.34 2.21
C LYS A 13 -0.10 -23.22 1.86
N ILE A 14 0.30 -24.05 0.92
CA ILE A 14 1.56 -24.02 0.18
C ILE A 14 1.90 -22.56 -0.15
N THR A 15 2.95 -22.02 0.44
CA THR A 15 3.43 -20.66 0.24
C THR A 15 4.10 -20.57 -1.14
N PRO A 16 3.51 -19.88 -2.14
CA PRO A 16 4.36 -19.31 -3.17
C PRO A 16 5.23 -18.27 -2.48
N HIS A 17 6.49 -18.17 -2.87
CA HIS A 17 7.41 -17.10 -2.52
C HIS A 17 6.64 -15.81 -2.21
N GLN A 18 6.49 -15.48 -0.91
CA GLN A 18 5.58 -14.43 -0.42
C GLN A 18 6.12 -13.07 -0.84
N THR A 19 5.91 -12.75 -2.11
CA THR A 19 6.20 -11.44 -2.67
C THR A 19 5.16 -10.54 -2.06
N ILE A 20 5.55 -9.80 -1.02
CA ILE A 20 4.67 -8.87 -0.34
C ILE A 20 4.21 -7.88 -1.41
N PRO A 21 2.90 -7.82 -1.72
CA PRO A 21 2.42 -6.92 -2.75
C PRO A 21 2.72 -5.47 -2.33
N PRO A 22 3.08 -4.60 -3.29
CA PRO A 22 3.30 -3.19 -3.00
C PRO A 22 2.04 -2.54 -2.43
N LEU A 23 2.22 -1.35 -1.86
CA LEU A 23 1.10 -0.51 -1.44
C LEU A 23 0.49 0.10 -2.70
N GLU A 24 -0.82 -0.02 -2.86
CA GLU A 24 -1.57 0.66 -3.91
C GLU A 24 -2.45 1.75 -3.31
N ASN A 25 -2.68 2.82 -4.07
CA ASN A 25 -3.55 3.91 -3.65
C ASN A 25 -5.00 3.44 -3.62
N GLY A 26 -5.67 3.57 -2.47
CA GLY A 26 -7.02 3.07 -2.23
C GLY A 26 -7.10 1.70 -1.56
N ASP A 27 -5.96 1.04 -1.32
CA ASP A 27 -5.94 -0.25 -0.61
C ASP A 27 -6.54 -0.13 0.79
N ARG A 28 -7.34 -1.12 1.19
CA ARG A 28 -7.88 -1.21 2.55
C ARG A 28 -7.02 -2.16 3.37
N LEU A 29 -6.19 -1.61 4.26
CA LEU A 29 -5.25 -2.36 5.07
C LEU A 29 -5.38 -2.02 6.55
N THR A 30 -5.06 -3.00 7.39
CA THR A 30 -4.81 -2.75 8.81
C THR A 30 -3.46 -2.05 9.00
N LEU A 31 -3.28 -1.39 10.15
CA LEU A 31 -2.01 -0.71 10.50
C LEU A 31 -0.80 -1.67 10.39
N ALA A 32 -0.93 -2.89 10.91
CA ALA A 32 0.15 -3.88 10.89
C ALA A 32 0.50 -4.34 9.46
N GLU A 33 -0.50 -4.50 8.58
CA GLU A 33 -0.27 -4.83 7.17
C GLU A 33 0.41 -3.67 6.43
N PHE A 34 -0.04 -2.43 6.70
CA PHE A 34 0.58 -1.24 6.15
C PHE A 34 2.05 -1.12 6.56
N GLU A 35 2.38 -1.24 7.84
CA GLU A 35 3.76 -1.15 8.34
C GLU A 35 4.67 -2.23 7.73
N ARG A 36 4.19 -3.47 7.65
CA ARG A 36 4.93 -4.58 7.03
C ARG A 36 5.20 -4.30 5.56
N ARG A 37 4.22 -3.78 4.82
CA ARG A 37 4.42 -3.44 3.39
C ARG A 37 5.33 -2.22 3.24
N TYR A 38 5.08 -1.17 4.01
CA TYR A 38 5.81 0.10 3.95
C TYR A 38 7.31 -0.09 4.22
N SER A 39 7.67 -0.89 5.24
CA SER A 39 9.06 -1.21 5.57
C SER A 39 9.82 -1.96 4.46
N THR A 40 9.12 -2.65 3.57
CA THR A 40 9.73 -3.37 2.43
C THR A 40 9.91 -2.51 1.18
N MET A 41 9.45 -1.25 1.19
CA MET A 41 9.50 -0.34 0.05
C MET A 41 10.35 0.91 0.33
N PRO A 42 11.70 0.79 0.38
CA PRO A 42 12.59 1.91 0.70
C PRO A 42 12.61 3.03 -0.35
N LYS A 43 12.10 2.80 -1.56
CA LYS A 43 12.03 3.80 -2.65
C LYS A 43 10.70 4.57 -2.69
N LEU A 44 9.77 4.28 -1.78
CA LEU A 44 8.47 4.93 -1.73
C LEU A 44 8.64 6.38 -1.25
N LYS A 45 8.20 7.36 -2.06
CA LYS A 45 8.35 8.78 -1.71
C LYS A 45 7.50 9.16 -0.50
N LYS A 46 6.23 8.76 -0.49
CA LYS A 46 5.29 9.00 0.60
C LYS A 46 4.03 8.14 0.44
N ALA A 47 3.62 7.46 1.50
CA ALA A 47 2.32 6.82 1.64
C ALA A 47 1.81 6.99 3.08
N GLU A 48 0.50 7.12 3.23
CA GLU A 48 -0.17 7.34 4.52
C GLU A 48 -1.35 6.38 4.63
N LEU A 49 -1.66 5.92 5.85
CA LEU A 49 -2.85 5.13 6.13
C LEU A 49 -3.88 6.03 6.84
N ILE A 50 -4.99 6.34 6.18
CA ILE A 50 -6.05 7.21 6.70
C ILE A 50 -7.34 6.39 6.72
N GLU A 51 -7.93 6.20 7.91
CA GLU A 51 -9.16 5.41 8.11
C GLU A 51 -9.08 3.98 7.53
N GLY A 52 -7.89 3.40 7.53
CA GLY A 52 -7.64 2.07 6.95
C GLY A 52 -7.52 2.08 5.42
N ILE A 53 -7.50 3.24 4.77
CA ILE A 53 -7.27 3.42 3.34
C ILE A 53 -5.86 3.94 3.11
N VAL A 54 -5.12 3.29 2.23
CA VAL A 54 -3.79 3.70 1.80
C VAL A 54 -3.91 4.87 0.83
N TYR A 55 -3.28 5.99 1.17
CA TYR A 55 -3.13 7.14 0.29
C TYR A 55 -1.67 7.29 -0.11
N MET A 56 -1.41 7.34 -1.41
CA MET A 56 -0.07 7.57 -1.95
C MET A 56 -0.03 8.92 -2.66
N ALA A 57 1.04 9.68 -2.43
CA ALA A 57 1.25 10.91 -3.16
C ALA A 57 1.50 10.60 -4.64
N SER A 58 0.61 11.04 -5.53
CA SER A 58 0.89 11.03 -6.97
C SER A 58 2.15 11.85 -7.22
N PRO A 59 3.11 11.39 -8.03
CA PRO A 59 4.25 12.21 -8.41
C PRO A 59 3.73 13.41 -9.20
N LEU A 60 3.48 14.53 -8.51
CA LEU A 60 3.23 15.83 -9.11
C LEU A 60 4.43 16.17 -9.98
N ARG A 61 4.34 15.92 -11.28
CA ARG A 61 5.31 16.41 -12.24
C ARG A 61 5.11 17.92 -12.31
N ILE A 62 5.88 18.65 -11.51
CA ILE A 62 5.91 20.12 -11.49
C ILE A 62 6.43 20.70 -12.82
N THR A 63 6.77 19.86 -13.80
CA THR A 63 7.36 20.27 -15.07
C THR A 63 6.36 20.87 -16.07
N GLN A 64 5.05 20.90 -15.77
CA GLN A 64 4.05 21.28 -16.78
C GLN A 64 2.93 22.20 -16.26
N HIS A 65 3.21 23.03 -15.25
CA HIS A 65 2.32 24.13 -14.89
C HIS A 65 3.11 25.43 -14.85
N GLY A 66 3.15 26.09 -16.01
CA GLY A 66 3.67 27.44 -16.14
C GLY A 66 4.60 27.57 -17.33
N GLU A 67 4.08 27.42 -18.55
CA GLU A 67 4.57 28.33 -19.58
C GLU A 67 3.88 29.67 -19.29
N PRO A 68 4.58 30.70 -18.79
CA PRO A 68 3.96 31.98 -18.48
C PRO A 68 3.39 32.58 -19.77
N HIS A 69 2.07 32.50 -19.92
CA HIS A 69 1.35 32.98 -21.10
C HIS A 69 1.02 34.48 -21.00
N SER A 70 1.98 35.29 -20.57
CA SER A 70 1.80 36.74 -20.50
C SER A 70 3.07 37.46 -20.96
N SER A 71 2.99 38.04 -22.16
CA SER A 71 3.85 39.14 -22.57
C SER A 71 3.07 40.43 -22.27
N ILE A 72 3.43 41.11 -21.18
CA ILE A 72 2.95 42.48 -20.95
C ILE A 72 3.76 43.37 -21.89
N ILE A 73 3.15 43.75 -23.01
CA ILE A 73 3.67 44.82 -23.88
C ILE A 73 3.37 46.18 -23.23
N THR A 74 4.39 47.02 -23.12
CA THR A 74 4.32 48.43 -22.70
C THR A 74 4.31 49.34 -23.92
#